data_AF-A0A9D8EL10-F1
#
_entry.id   AF-A0A9D8EL10-F1
#
_cell.length_a   1.000
_cell.length_b   1.000
_cell.length_c   1.000
_cell.angle_alpha   90.00
_cell.angle_beta   90.00
_cell.angle_gamma   90.00
#
_symmetry.space_group_name_H-M   'P 1'
#
loop_
_entity.id
_entity.type
_entity.pdbx_description
1 polymer ?
#
loop_
_entity_poly.entity_id
_entity_poly.type
_entity_poly.pdbx_seq_one_letter_code
_entity_poly.pdbx_strand_id
1 'polypeptide(L)'
;MIKNLFLKIGKKFILFKSRLESLSAVSEPCNTIALERIDIFPRKRLYFRISLIATFFIIYIMLFFCFPPNLILSGTTTNGGDMGAHNYIAKFFIEELFPHLRMTGWDMGWFAGMPMLTFYFPLPYFLMALLYKFVGFNISFKLVTILGSLILPVSIYYFGKLFRFKYPFPEFAAIGSMAFLYMKSFTIYGGNFLGTFAGEFSYSISFGLIFIFIAALYRGIERQKFDWLFAVNCLLLACIVLTHLITLIALIIIVPSLFFINRTWRCARYIIAVFAVGFFLSAFWSLPFVLLINWTPEMNWTNLKDIKKLFPLELIPALILAVTGLFFSTLKKDKRMVSVTWTVIIFMSLFFTWDSGRLYNARFLPFIFIFIYLLAAYGLSNLYWVFLTTYPFKKECIQVPVCRDSAARKIIKDSENSGTNINTENADESDKNEGDSDKKMLKNRLKHRIINFASFKNKFYRFAVFAFIPLVAFLGAGAILAGNPLGPAWARHNYTGFENKDDWKLYDSLMKYLDSLPYGRVMFEFDKSIIQKFGTPRSFE
;
A
#
# COMPACT_ATOMS: atom_id res chain seq x y z
N MET A 1 -36.91 -5.11 39.46
CA MET A 1 -36.88 -5.23 37.98
C MET A 1 -35.51 -4.87 37.37
N ILE A 2 -34.89 -3.73 37.73
CA ILE A 2 -33.59 -3.26 37.21
C ILE A 2 -32.40 -4.19 37.59
N LYS A 3 -32.37 -4.73 38.81
CA LYS A 3 -31.31 -5.66 39.27
C LYS A 3 -31.22 -6.96 38.44
N ASN A 4 -32.38 -7.50 38.02
CA ASN A 4 -32.46 -8.68 37.16
C ASN A 4 -32.04 -8.38 35.70
N LEU A 5 -32.22 -7.14 35.23
CA LEU A 5 -31.74 -6.69 33.93
C LEU A 5 -30.20 -6.62 33.90
N PHE A 6 -29.58 -6.05 34.94
CA PHE A 6 -28.12 -6.01 35.09
C PHE A 6 -27.50 -7.41 35.25
N LEU A 7 -28.16 -8.33 35.96
CA LEU A 7 -27.73 -9.74 36.05
C LEU A 7 -27.88 -10.50 34.72
N LYS A 8 -28.94 -10.24 33.93
CA LYS A 8 -29.10 -10.81 32.58
C LYS A 8 -28.09 -10.24 31.59
N ILE A 9 -27.80 -8.94 31.66
CA ILE A 9 -26.77 -8.28 30.84
C ILE A 9 -25.38 -8.78 31.24
N GLY A 10 -25.09 -8.91 32.54
CA GLY A 10 -23.84 -9.47 33.05
C GLY A 10 -23.63 -10.93 32.63
N LYS A 11 -24.66 -11.79 32.73
CA LYS A 11 -24.60 -13.18 32.24
C LYS A 11 -24.44 -13.25 30.71
N LYS A 12 -25.13 -12.40 29.94
CA LYS A 12 -24.93 -12.31 28.48
C LYS A 12 -23.53 -11.80 28.13
N PHE A 13 -22.98 -10.86 28.90
CA PHE A 13 -21.63 -10.33 28.71
C PHE A 13 -20.56 -11.37 29.06
N ILE A 14 -20.77 -12.18 30.10
CA ILE A 14 -19.89 -13.31 30.47
C ILE A 14 -19.98 -14.43 29.42
N LEU A 15 -21.18 -14.77 28.92
CA LEU A 15 -21.34 -15.74 27.83
C LEU A 15 -20.73 -15.23 26.52
N PHE A 16 -20.90 -13.95 26.21
CA PHE A 16 -20.31 -13.30 25.05
C PHE A 16 -18.78 -13.23 25.17
N LYS A 17 -18.27 -12.88 26.35
CA LYS A 17 -16.84 -12.88 26.69
C LYS A 17 -16.25 -14.29 26.61
N SER A 18 -16.93 -15.32 27.13
CA SER A 18 -16.53 -16.72 27.02
C SER A 18 -16.52 -17.21 25.56
N ARG A 19 -17.50 -16.79 24.75
CA ARG A 19 -17.56 -17.11 23.31
C ARG A 19 -16.55 -16.30 22.48
N LEU A 20 -16.19 -15.10 22.93
CA LEU A 20 -15.11 -14.29 22.38
C LEU A 20 -13.74 -14.82 22.77
N GLU A 21 -13.59 -15.32 23.99
CA GLU A 21 -12.39 -15.99 24.50
C GLU A 21 -12.19 -17.33 23.79
N SER A 22 -13.27 -18.06 23.47
CA SER A 22 -13.16 -19.24 22.60
C SER A 22 -12.81 -18.86 21.15
N LEU A 23 -13.33 -17.75 20.60
CA LEU A 23 -12.91 -17.26 19.27
C LEU A 23 -11.47 -16.72 19.24
N SER A 24 -11.00 -16.06 20.31
CA SER A 24 -9.63 -15.56 20.42
C SER A 24 -8.64 -16.69 20.65
N ALA A 25 -8.97 -17.63 21.54
CA ALA A 25 -8.27 -18.89 21.75
C ALA A 25 -8.41 -19.84 20.57
N VAL A 26 -9.30 -19.60 19.60
CA VAL A 26 -9.29 -20.29 18.30
C VAL A 26 -8.31 -19.59 17.36
N SER A 27 -8.24 -18.25 17.35
CA SER A 27 -7.43 -17.50 16.36
C SER A 27 -5.90 -17.64 16.48
N GLU A 28 -5.34 -17.77 17.69
CA GLU A 28 -3.91 -18.01 17.90
C GLU A 28 -3.49 -19.44 17.54
N PRO A 29 -4.14 -20.50 18.06
CA PRO A 29 -3.86 -21.86 17.61
C PRO A 29 -4.33 -22.12 16.18
N CYS A 30 -5.30 -21.37 15.62
CA CYS A 30 -5.65 -21.45 14.20
C CYS A 30 -4.47 -21.05 13.32
N ASN A 31 -3.76 -19.98 13.68
CA ASN A 31 -2.51 -19.63 13.00
C ASN A 31 -1.50 -20.77 13.14
N THR A 32 -1.31 -21.32 14.34
CA THR A 32 -0.32 -22.37 14.57
C THR A 32 -0.65 -23.66 13.81
N ILE A 33 -1.90 -24.12 13.85
CA ILE A 33 -2.38 -25.31 13.12
C ILE A 33 -2.31 -25.11 11.61
N ALA A 34 -2.71 -23.94 11.10
CA ALA A 34 -2.61 -23.65 9.67
C ALA A 34 -1.15 -23.47 9.23
N LEU A 35 -0.28 -22.89 10.06
CA LEU A 35 1.16 -22.78 9.81
C LEU A 35 1.83 -24.16 9.80
N GLU A 36 1.51 -25.03 10.76
CA GLU A 36 1.95 -26.43 10.76
C GLU A 36 1.53 -27.15 9.47
N ARG A 37 0.29 -26.93 9.00
CA ARG A 37 -0.20 -27.47 7.72
C ARG A 37 0.54 -26.89 6.52
N ILE A 38 0.84 -25.60 6.54
CA ILE A 38 1.62 -24.92 5.49
C ILE A 38 3.06 -25.43 5.45
N ASP A 39 3.62 -25.73 6.62
CA ASP A 39 5.00 -26.22 6.77
C ASP A 39 5.21 -27.59 6.15
N ILE A 40 4.15 -28.38 6.02
CA ILE A 40 4.13 -29.70 5.36
C ILE A 40 4.25 -29.58 3.82
N PHE A 41 3.95 -28.42 3.21
CA PHE A 41 4.00 -28.33 1.75
C PHE A 41 5.43 -28.29 1.19
N PRO A 42 5.73 -29.13 0.19
CA PRO A 42 7.00 -29.03 -0.52
C PRO A 42 7.08 -27.66 -1.21
N ARG A 43 8.26 -27.03 -1.14
CA ARG A 43 8.53 -25.72 -1.78
C ARG A 43 7.60 -24.58 -1.34
N LYS A 44 7.04 -24.58 -0.12
CA LYS A 44 6.19 -23.48 0.42
C LYS A 44 6.76 -22.07 0.16
N ARG A 45 8.08 -21.89 0.31
CA ARG A 45 8.78 -20.62 0.05
C ARG A 45 8.61 -20.15 -1.39
N LEU A 46 8.64 -21.07 -2.36
CA LEU A 46 8.44 -20.77 -3.77
C LEU A 46 7.00 -20.29 -4.00
N TYR A 47 6.00 -20.98 -3.46
CA TYR A 47 4.60 -20.58 -3.62
C TYR A 47 4.27 -19.22 -3.00
N PHE A 48 4.78 -18.92 -1.80
CA PHE A 48 4.65 -17.58 -1.22
C PHE A 48 5.32 -16.51 -2.08
N ARG A 49 6.49 -16.79 -2.66
CA ARG A 49 7.15 -15.87 -3.59
C ARG A 49 6.34 -15.66 -4.86
N ILE A 50 5.80 -16.73 -5.46
CA ILE A 50 4.95 -16.64 -6.65
C ILE A 50 3.68 -15.83 -6.34
N SER A 51 3.02 -16.09 -5.20
CA SER A 51 1.85 -15.34 -4.75
C SER A 51 2.17 -13.85 -4.61
N LEU A 52 3.26 -13.53 -3.93
CA LEU A 52 3.73 -12.15 -3.76
C LEU A 52 4.04 -11.48 -5.10
N ILE A 53 4.78 -12.16 -5.99
CA ILE A 53 5.11 -11.65 -7.33
C ILE A 53 3.83 -11.41 -8.13
N ALA A 54 2.87 -12.35 -8.12
CA ALA A 54 1.61 -12.19 -8.82
C ALA A 54 0.78 -11.01 -8.27
N THR A 55 0.72 -10.84 -6.95
CA THR A 55 0.06 -9.70 -6.31
C THR A 55 0.69 -8.37 -6.73
N PHE A 56 2.02 -8.25 -6.65
CA PHE A 56 2.72 -7.04 -7.07
C PHE A 56 2.65 -6.80 -8.58
N PHE A 57 2.67 -7.86 -9.38
CA PHE A 57 2.48 -7.77 -10.82
C PHE A 57 1.12 -7.15 -11.17
N ILE A 58 0.04 -7.59 -10.51
CA ILE A 58 -1.30 -6.99 -10.67
C ILE A 58 -1.30 -5.52 -10.25
N ILE A 59 -0.71 -5.19 -9.09
CA ILE A 59 -0.62 -3.81 -8.60
C ILE A 59 0.11 -2.92 -9.62
N TYR A 60 1.29 -3.33 -10.10
CA TYR A 60 2.08 -2.53 -11.03
C TYR A 60 1.47 -2.46 -12.43
N ILE A 61 0.74 -3.49 -12.89
CA ILE A 61 -0.09 -3.37 -14.10
C ILE A 61 -1.10 -2.24 -13.93
N MET A 62 -1.79 -2.17 -12.79
CA MET A 62 -2.73 -1.09 -12.52
C MET A 62 -2.01 0.27 -12.49
N LEU A 63 -0.86 0.37 -11.81
CA LEU A 63 -0.06 1.60 -11.84
C LEU A 63 0.28 2.03 -13.27
N PHE A 64 0.78 1.13 -14.12
CA PHE A 64 1.13 1.43 -15.52
C PHE A 64 -0.09 1.64 -16.43
N PHE A 65 -1.26 1.13 -16.07
CA PHE A 65 -2.51 1.52 -16.71
C PHE A 65 -2.85 2.99 -16.44
N CYS A 66 -2.54 3.49 -15.24
CA CYS A 66 -2.66 4.92 -14.91
C CYS A 66 -1.51 5.76 -15.47
N PHE A 67 -0.30 5.20 -15.53
CA PHE A 67 0.92 5.83 -16.03
C PHE A 67 1.44 5.10 -17.27
N PRO A 68 0.84 5.27 -18.46
CA PRO A 68 1.26 4.57 -19.67
C PRO A 68 2.74 4.87 -19.97
N PRO A 69 3.62 3.85 -20.07
CA PRO A 69 5.06 4.07 -20.24
C PRO A 69 5.40 4.92 -21.48
N ASN A 70 4.62 4.81 -22.55
CA ASN A 70 4.79 5.61 -23.76
C ASN A 70 4.57 7.12 -23.55
N LEU A 71 3.72 7.52 -22.59
CA LEU A 71 3.51 8.93 -22.24
C LEU A 71 4.49 9.43 -21.17
N ILE A 72 4.89 8.55 -20.25
CA ILE A 72 5.89 8.88 -19.23
C ILE A 72 7.27 9.11 -19.86
N LEU A 73 7.60 8.30 -20.86
CA LEU A 73 8.89 8.35 -21.56
C LEU A 73 8.86 9.26 -22.80
N SER A 74 7.74 9.94 -23.09
CA SER A 74 7.70 10.91 -24.20
C SER A 74 8.37 12.22 -23.81
N GLY A 75 8.98 12.88 -24.79
CA GLY A 75 9.59 14.21 -24.65
C GLY A 75 8.61 15.38 -24.57
N THR A 76 7.32 15.14 -24.33
CA THR A 76 6.28 16.19 -24.21
C THR A 76 6.31 16.87 -22.85
N THR A 77 6.03 18.17 -22.83
CA THR A 77 6.09 19.02 -21.63
C THR A 77 4.85 18.82 -20.77
N THR A 78 5.02 18.37 -19.53
CA THR A 78 3.88 18.02 -18.66
C THR A 78 2.99 19.23 -18.40
N ASN A 79 1.68 19.08 -18.44
CA ASN A 79 0.72 20.13 -18.08
C ASN A 79 -0.36 19.63 -17.11
N GLY A 80 -1.44 20.40 -16.97
CA GLY A 80 -2.63 20.08 -16.17
C GLY A 80 -2.59 20.63 -14.76
N GLY A 81 -3.67 21.29 -14.32
CA GLY A 81 -3.77 21.87 -12.97
C GLY A 81 -2.54 22.72 -12.59
N ASP A 82 -2.13 22.64 -11.33
CA ASP A 82 -0.93 23.34 -10.85
C ASP A 82 0.36 22.61 -11.29
N MET A 83 0.27 21.34 -11.72
CA MET A 83 1.41 20.58 -12.25
C MET A 83 2.15 21.32 -13.38
N GLY A 84 1.42 22.05 -14.23
CA GLY A 84 2.03 22.83 -15.32
C GLY A 84 3.04 23.87 -14.84
N ALA A 85 2.71 24.59 -13.77
CA ALA A 85 3.56 25.64 -13.19
C ALA A 85 4.87 25.08 -12.61
N HIS A 86 4.89 23.80 -12.23
CA HIS A 86 6.09 23.15 -11.69
C HIS A 86 7.21 22.96 -12.72
N ASN A 87 6.92 23.01 -14.03
CA ASN A 87 7.98 22.96 -15.05
C ASN A 87 8.92 24.15 -14.91
N TYR A 88 8.38 25.35 -14.66
CA TYR A 88 9.19 26.55 -14.47
C TYR A 88 10.12 26.42 -13.25
N ILE A 89 9.56 25.98 -12.12
CA ILE A 89 10.31 25.74 -10.88
C ILE A 89 11.43 24.71 -11.10
N ALA A 90 11.12 23.60 -11.79
CA ALA A 90 12.09 22.56 -12.09
C ALA A 90 13.19 23.05 -13.02
N LYS A 91 12.85 23.82 -14.06
CA LYS A 91 13.82 24.40 -14.99
C LYS A 91 14.76 25.36 -14.27
N PHE A 92 14.22 26.32 -13.51
CA PHE A 92 15.01 27.25 -12.70
C PHE A 92 15.92 26.51 -11.72
N PHE A 93 15.41 25.47 -11.05
CA PHE A 93 16.25 24.67 -10.15
C PHE A 93 17.43 24.03 -10.89
N ILE A 94 17.20 23.45 -12.06
CA ILE A 94 18.22 22.74 -12.84
C ILE A 94 19.27 23.69 -13.42
N GLU A 95 18.83 24.84 -13.91
CA GLU A 95 19.68 25.78 -14.66
C GLU A 95 20.40 26.77 -13.73
N GLU A 96 19.74 27.26 -12.68
CA GLU A 96 20.25 28.33 -11.83
C GLU A 96 20.70 27.86 -10.44
N LEU A 97 19.96 26.94 -9.80
CA LEU A 97 20.24 26.57 -8.41
C LEU A 97 21.23 25.41 -8.30
N PHE A 98 20.97 24.33 -9.03
CA PHE A 98 21.71 23.08 -8.95
C PHE A 98 23.19 23.22 -9.34
N PRO A 99 23.59 23.96 -10.39
CA PRO A 99 25.00 24.16 -10.75
C PRO A 99 25.78 24.94 -9.69
N HIS A 100 25.09 25.77 -8.91
CA HIS A 100 25.66 26.59 -7.84
C HIS A 100 25.50 25.99 -6.44
N LEU A 101 25.06 24.72 -6.35
CA LEU A 101 24.83 23.99 -5.10
C LEU A 101 23.88 24.73 -4.15
N ARG A 102 22.90 25.44 -4.71
CA ARG A 102 21.84 26.13 -3.97
C ARG A 102 20.57 25.31 -3.97
N MET A 103 19.80 25.40 -2.88
CA MET A 103 18.51 24.72 -2.75
C MET A 103 17.32 25.71 -2.77
N THR A 104 17.62 27.00 -2.68
CA THR A 104 16.68 28.11 -2.75
C THR A 104 17.34 29.27 -3.48
N GLY A 105 16.55 30.20 -4.02
CA GLY A 105 17.07 31.40 -4.67
C GLY A 105 16.02 32.46 -4.91
N TRP A 106 16.40 33.51 -5.63
CA TRP A 106 15.51 34.58 -6.04
C TRP A 106 15.38 34.53 -7.56
N ASP A 107 14.16 34.32 -8.04
CA ASP A 107 13.85 34.32 -9.46
C ASP A 107 13.26 35.68 -9.86
N MET A 108 13.75 36.28 -10.94
CA MET A 108 13.27 37.60 -11.42
C MET A 108 12.03 37.51 -12.33
N GLY A 109 11.57 36.29 -12.62
CA GLY A 109 10.43 35.99 -13.49
C GLY A 109 9.11 36.51 -12.94
N TRP A 110 8.25 35.62 -12.41
CA TRP A 110 6.91 36.02 -11.98
C TRP A 110 6.94 37.08 -10.85
N PHE A 111 5.87 37.88 -10.78
CA PHE A 111 5.63 38.86 -9.70
C PHE A 111 6.75 39.89 -9.47
N ALA A 112 7.54 40.21 -10.50
CA ALA A 112 8.72 41.08 -10.37
C ALA A 112 9.81 40.58 -9.42
N GLY A 113 9.80 39.28 -9.13
CA GLY A 113 10.70 38.66 -8.18
C GLY A 113 9.95 37.72 -7.25
N MET A 114 10.39 36.46 -7.15
CA MET A 114 9.85 35.54 -6.14
C MET A 114 10.93 34.65 -5.51
N PRO A 115 10.78 34.32 -4.22
CA PRO A 115 11.73 33.46 -3.52
C PRO A 115 11.50 31.99 -3.90
N MET A 116 12.25 31.53 -4.91
CA MET A 116 12.15 30.19 -5.46
C MET A 116 12.59 29.13 -4.44
N LEU A 117 11.69 28.18 -4.15
CA LEU A 117 11.88 27.07 -3.21
C LEU A 117 12.23 27.46 -1.75
N THR A 118 12.20 28.74 -1.40
CA THR A 118 12.30 29.17 0.01
C THR A 118 11.08 28.70 0.81
N PHE A 119 9.90 28.73 0.18
CA PHE A 119 8.63 28.34 0.78
C PHE A 119 8.04 27.07 0.17
N TYR A 120 8.84 26.32 -0.58
CA TYR A 120 8.41 25.08 -1.25
C TYR A 120 9.51 24.02 -1.19
N PHE A 121 9.13 22.75 -1.32
CA PHE A 121 10.00 21.63 -0.95
C PHE A 121 11.06 21.32 -2.03
N PRO A 122 12.36 21.35 -1.70
CA PRO A 122 13.41 21.31 -2.73
C PRO A 122 13.80 19.90 -3.17
N LEU A 123 13.56 18.86 -2.35
CA LEU A 123 14.12 17.53 -2.63
C LEU A 123 13.63 16.90 -3.95
N PRO A 124 12.33 16.98 -4.34
CA PRO A 124 11.91 16.45 -5.63
C PRO A 124 12.62 17.11 -6.81
N TYR A 125 12.83 18.43 -6.79
CA TYR A 125 13.54 19.13 -7.86
C TYR A 125 15.02 18.77 -7.91
N PHE A 126 15.64 18.53 -6.74
CA PHE A 126 16.97 17.94 -6.67
C PHE A 126 17.04 16.57 -7.35
N LEU A 127 16.04 15.70 -7.14
CA LEU A 127 15.95 14.41 -7.83
C LEU A 127 15.75 14.58 -9.34
N MET A 128 14.96 15.57 -9.78
CA MET A 128 14.79 15.89 -11.19
C MET A 128 16.12 16.32 -11.82
N ALA A 129 16.88 17.19 -11.16
CA ALA A 129 18.18 17.66 -11.64
C ALA A 129 19.22 16.54 -11.75
N LEU A 130 19.21 15.58 -10.82
CA LEU A 130 20.07 14.40 -10.92
C LEU A 130 19.71 13.53 -12.13
N LEU A 131 18.42 13.31 -12.39
CA LEU A 131 17.94 12.47 -13.49
C LEU A 131 18.03 13.16 -14.86
N TYR A 132 17.87 14.49 -14.90
CA TYR A 132 17.85 15.31 -16.10
C TYR A 132 19.03 15.01 -17.04
N LYS A 133 20.23 14.83 -16.49
CA LYS A 133 21.46 14.55 -17.26
C LYS A 133 21.43 13.22 -18.03
N PHE A 134 20.58 12.27 -17.63
CA PHE A 134 20.53 10.93 -18.21
C PHE A 134 19.34 10.74 -19.15
N VAL A 135 18.20 11.36 -18.85
CA VAL A 135 16.94 11.10 -19.56
C VAL A 135 16.30 12.36 -20.17
N GLY A 136 16.89 13.54 -19.96
CA GLY A 136 16.34 14.82 -20.40
C GLY A 136 15.26 15.37 -19.46
N PHE A 137 14.91 16.64 -19.67
CA PHE A 137 14.05 17.41 -18.75
C PHE A 137 12.66 16.80 -18.60
N ASN A 138 11.91 16.66 -19.69
CA ASN A 138 10.52 16.21 -19.65
C ASN A 138 10.36 14.81 -19.05
N ILE A 139 11.27 13.88 -19.35
CA ILE A 139 11.23 12.52 -18.80
C ILE A 139 11.61 12.54 -17.32
N SER A 140 12.67 13.28 -16.92
CA SER A 140 13.07 13.41 -15.51
C SER A 140 11.93 13.97 -14.65
N PHE A 141 11.24 15.01 -15.14
CA PHE A 141 10.09 15.61 -14.48
C PHE A 141 8.96 14.59 -14.27
N LYS A 142 8.57 13.87 -15.33
CA LYS A 142 7.53 12.83 -15.26
C LYS A 142 7.90 11.70 -14.30
N LEU A 143 9.13 11.19 -14.36
CA LEU A 143 9.58 10.09 -13.49
C LEU A 143 9.55 10.47 -12.01
N VAL A 144 9.98 11.68 -11.66
CA VAL A 144 9.95 12.14 -10.27
C VAL A 144 8.51 12.40 -9.81
N THR A 145 7.67 13.02 -10.63
CA THR A 145 6.28 13.33 -10.23
C THR A 145 5.45 12.07 -9.94
N ILE A 146 5.71 10.96 -10.64
CA ILE A 146 5.01 9.69 -10.38
C ILE A 146 5.62 8.85 -9.25
N LEU A 147 6.81 9.22 -8.76
CA LEU A 147 7.60 8.39 -7.84
C LEU A 147 6.81 8.02 -6.58
N GLY A 148 6.09 8.97 -5.98
CA GLY A 148 5.27 8.73 -4.79
C GLY A 148 4.21 7.64 -4.98
N SER A 149 3.53 7.70 -6.14
CA SER A 149 2.54 6.71 -6.53
C SER A 149 3.16 5.32 -6.76
N LEU A 150 4.37 5.27 -7.34
CA LEU A 150 5.08 4.02 -7.59
C LEU A 150 5.60 3.35 -6.32
N ILE A 151 6.07 4.13 -5.34
CA ILE A 151 6.64 3.58 -4.10
C ILE A 151 5.59 3.21 -3.07
N LEU A 152 4.41 3.85 -3.06
CA LEU A 152 3.43 3.69 -1.99
C LEU A 152 3.03 2.23 -1.68
N PRO A 153 2.76 1.35 -2.67
CA PRO A 153 2.43 -0.05 -2.38
C PRO A 153 3.57 -0.84 -1.75
N VAL A 154 4.80 -0.56 -2.19
CA VAL A 154 6.01 -1.15 -1.62
C VAL A 154 6.25 -0.61 -0.21
N SER A 155 6.07 0.69 -0.01
CA SER A 155 6.19 1.34 1.30
C SER A 155 5.23 0.77 2.33
N ILE A 156 3.98 0.53 1.94
CA ILE A 156 2.97 -0.05 2.84
C ILE A 156 3.21 -1.54 3.10
N TYR A 157 3.66 -2.29 2.10
CA TYR A 157 4.12 -3.66 2.31
C TYR A 157 5.25 -3.72 3.34
N TYR A 158 6.29 -2.90 3.17
CA TYR A 158 7.41 -2.86 4.11
C TYR A 158 7.04 -2.26 5.46
N PHE A 159 6.08 -1.34 5.53
CA PHE A 159 5.46 -0.95 6.78
C PHE A 159 4.91 -2.19 7.49
N GLY A 160 4.07 -2.99 6.82
CA GLY A 160 3.55 -4.24 7.37
C GLY A 160 4.64 -5.18 7.89
N LYS A 161 5.69 -5.40 7.09
CA LYS A 161 6.80 -6.31 7.42
C LYS A 161 7.65 -5.82 8.59
N LEU A 162 8.07 -4.56 8.56
CA LEU A 162 8.97 -3.98 9.56
C LEU A 162 8.23 -3.70 10.89
N PHE A 163 6.94 -3.39 10.84
CA PHE A 163 6.05 -3.33 12.00
C PHE A 163 5.67 -4.72 12.54
N ARG A 164 6.25 -5.80 11.98
CA ARG A 164 6.09 -7.22 12.36
C ARG A 164 4.70 -7.82 12.14
N PHE A 165 3.82 -7.19 11.37
CA PHE A 165 2.53 -7.82 11.07
C PHE A 165 2.73 -9.16 10.36
N LYS A 166 1.92 -10.15 10.74
CA LYS A 166 2.03 -11.51 10.23
C LYS A 166 1.41 -11.58 8.82
N TYR A 167 1.92 -12.50 8.01
CA TYR A 167 1.26 -12.86 6.73
C TYR A 167 -0.22 -13.19 6.99
N PRO A 168 -1.16 -12.79 6.12
CA PRO A 168 -0.98 -12.06 4.85
C PRO A 168 -1.18 -10.52 4.92
N PHE A 169 -1.01 -9.91 6.10
CA PHE A 169 -1.27 -8.47 6.27
C PHE A 169 -0.49 -7.57 5.32
N PRO A 170 0.85 -7.72 5.17
CA PRO A 170 1.62 -6.85 4.29
C PRO A 170 1.10 -6.84 2.85
N GLU A 171 0.68 -7.99 2.34
CA GLU A 171 0.15 -8.15 0.99
C GLU A 171 -1.22 -7.50 0.84
N PHE A 172 -2.14 -7.70 1.79
CA PHE A 172 -3.45 -7.02 1.77
C PHE A 172 -3.33 -5.51 1.97
N ALA A 173 -2.36 -5.04 2.76
CA ALA A 173 -2.09 -3.63 2.93
C ALA A 173 -1.60 -2.99 1.62
N ALA A 174 -0.72 -3.67 0.87
CA ALA A 174 -0.29 -3.22 -0.45
C ALA A 174 -1.47 -3.15 -1.44
N ILE A 175 -2.39 -4.13 -1.44
CA ILE A 175 -3.62 -4.08 -2.23
C ILE A 175 -4.50 -2.89 -1.81
N GLY A 176 -4.63 -2.62 -0.50
CA GLY A 176 -5.34 -1.46 0.02
C GLY A 176 -4.77 -0.12 -0.46
N SER A 177 -3.44 -0.03 -0.58
CA SER A 177 -2.79 1.18 -1.12
C SER A 177 -3.12 1.42 -2.60
N MET A 178 -3.29 0.36 -3.40
CA MET A 178 -3.74 0.47 -4.78
C MET A 178 -5.17 1.03 -4.82
N ALA A 179 -6.08 0.52 -3.97
CA ALA A 179 -7.43 1.06 -3.86
C ALA A 179 -7.44 2.55 -3.45
N PHE A 180 -6.57 2.93 -2.51
CA PHE A 180 -6.39 4.33 -2.11
C PHE A 180 -5.92 5.23 -3.27
N LEU A 181 -4.92 4.79 -4.05
CA LEU A 181 -4.39 5.57 -5.17
C LEU A 181 -5.46 5.90 -6.22
N TYR A 182 -6.43 5.01 -6.40
CA TYR A 182 -7.52 5.14 -7.37
C TYR A 182 -8.77 5.87 -6.84
N MET A 183 -8.80 6.30 -5.58
CA MET A 183 -9.94 7.04 -5.04
C MET A 183 -10.19 8.31 -5.87
N LYS A 184 -11.44 8.52 -6.31
CA LYS A 184 -11.87 9.73 -7.05
C LYS A 184 -12.60 10.73 -6.17
N SER A 185 -12.81 10.38 -4.90
CA SER A 185 -13.50 11.20 -3.90
C SER A 185 -12.79 12.52 -3.54
N PHE A 186 -11.51 12.66 -3.91
CA PHE A 186 -10.74 13.88 -3.72
C PHE A 186 -9.66 14.05 -4.79
N THR A 187 -9.35 15.31 -5.11
CA THR A 187 -8.47 15.68 -6.24
C THR A 187 -7.28 16.53 -5.85
N ILE A 188 -7.30 17.21 -4.69
CA ILE A 188 -6.26 18.19 -4.30
C ILE A 188 -5.73 17.98 -2.87
N TYR A 189 -6.16 16.94 -2.17
CA TYR A 189 -5.73 16.71 -0.79
C TYR A 189 -4.35 16.03 -0.71
N GLY A 190 -3.94 15.33 -1.77
CA GLY A 190 -2.64 14.70 -1.92
C GLY A 190 -2.63 13.18 -1.70
N GLY A 191 -1.63 12.51 -2.26
CA GLY A 191 -1.34 11.08 -2.03
C GLY A 191 -1.97 10.12 -3.03
N ASN A 192 -3.18 10.38 -3.52
CA ASN A 192 -3.79 9.60 -4.60
C ASN A 192 -3.34 10.09 -5.99
N PHE A 193 -3.81 9.43 -7.06
CA PHE A 193 -3.47 9.83 -8.42
C PHE A 193 -3.98 11.22 -8.79
N LEU A 194 -5.23 11.55 -8.47
CA LEU A 194 -5.78 12.86 -8.82
C LEU A 194 -5.04 14.00 -8.10
N GLY A 195 -4.69 13.82 -6.83
CA GLY A 195 -3.79 14.73 -6.11
C GLY A 195 -2.44 14.86 -6.80
N THR A 196 -1.82 13.73 -7.15
CA THR A 196 -0.54 13.73 -7.87
C THR A 196 -0.64 14.54 -9.15
N PHE A 197 -1.66 14.32 -9.98
CA PHE A 197 -1.89 15.05 -11.24
C PHE A 197 -2.30 16.51 -11.06
N ALA A 198 -2.88 16.88 -9.91
CA ALA A 198 -3.16 18.27 -9.60
C ALA A 198 -1.90 19.09 -9.32
N GLY A 199 -0.77 18.46 -9.00
CA GLY A 199 0.49 19.12 -8.60
C GLY A 199 1.03 18.63 -7.24
N GLU A 200 0.30 17.78 -6.51
CA GLU A 200 0.68 17.30 -5.17
C GLU A 200 1.65 16.10 -5.22
N PHE A 201 2.55 16.06 -6.21
CA PHE A 201 3.52 14.98 -6.35
C PHE A 201 4.54 14.97 -5.20
N SER A 202 4.96 16.14 -4.74
CA SER A 202 5.85 16.28 -3.58
C SER A 202 5.20 15.65 -2.34
N TYR A 203 3.92 15.95 -2.09
CA TYR A 203 3.15 15.30 -1.04
C TYR A 203 3.13 13.79 -1.22
N SER A 204 2.85 13.30 -2.44
CA SER A 204 2.76 11.88 -2.76
C SER A 204 4.06 11.12 -2.46
N ILE A 205 5.22 11.69 -2.82
CA ILE A 205 6.54 11.10 -2.52
C ILE A 205 6.72 11.01 -1.00
N SER A 206 6.50 12.11 -0.29
CA SER A 206 6.67 12.15 1.16
C SER A 206 5.70 11.21 1.88
N PHE A 207 4.45 11.12 1.39
CA PHE A 207 3.42 10.20 1.88
C PHE A 207 3.81 8.74 1.70
N GLY A 208 4.55 8.37 0.64
CA GLY A 208 5.17 7.06 0.52
C GLY A 208 6.29 6.83 1.54
N LEU A 209 7.12 7.84 1.80
CA LEU A 209 8.26 7.76 2.73
C LEU A 209 7.83 7.60 4.20
N ILE A 210 6.73 8.23 4.64
CA ILE A 210 6.31 8.16 6.05
C ILE A 210 6.10 6.72 6.53
N PHE A 211 5.60 5.82 5.67
CA PHE A 211 5.31 4.44 6.05
C PHE A 211 6.60 3.65 6.30
N ILE A 212 7.61 3.87 5.46
CA ILE A 212 8.95 3.33 5.67
C ILE A 212 9.55 3.92 6.95
N PHE A 213 9.44 5.24 7.15
CA PHE A 213 9.97 5.91 8.33
C PHE A 213 9.32 5.41 9.63
N ILE A 214 7.98 5.37 9.73
CA ILE A 214 7.27 4.89 10.93
C ILE A 214 7.71 3.47 11.28
N ALA A 215 7.87 2.61 10.27
CA ALA A 215 8.23 1.23 10.49
C ALA A 215 9.72 1.04 10.83
N ALA A 216 10.62 1.79 10.17
CA ALA A 216 12.05 1.82 10.50
C ALA A 216 12.29 2.44 11.90
N LEU A 217 11.51 3.44 12.28
CA LEU A 217 11.53 4.06 13.60
C LEU A 217 11.07 3.06 14.66
N TYR A 218 10.00 2.30 14.40
CA TYR A 218 9.58 1.19 15.25
C TYR A 218 10.69 0.15 15.44
N ARG A 219 11.39 -0.26 14.37
CA ARG A 219 12.57 -1.15 14.48
C ARG A 219 13.68 -0.52 15.34
N GLY A 220 13.91 0.78 15.18
CA GLY A 220 14.89 1.55 15.93
C GLY A 220 14.57 1.59 17.42
N ILE A 221 13.31 1.81 17.77
CA ILE A 221 12.79 1.82 19.15
C ILE A 221 12.91 0.45 19.82
N GLU A 222 12.75 -0.65 19.07
CA GLU A 222 12.99 -1.99 19.60
C GLU A 222 14.48 -2.25 19.87
N ARG A 223 15.37 -1.74 19.02
CA ARG A 223 16.82 -1.91 19.15
C ARG A 223 17.44 -1.00 20.20
N GLN A 224 16.97 0.25 20.29
CA GLN A 224 17.47 1.29 21.19
C GLN A 224 18.97 1.59 21.06
N LYS A 225 19.53 1.42 19.85
CA LYS A 225 20.96 1.64 19.56
C LYS A 225 21.13 2.77 18.54
N PHE A 226 22.14 3.61 18.75
CA PHE A 226 22.57 4.61 17.78
C PHE A 226 23.52 4.01 16.75
N ASP A 227 22.99 3.07 15.95
CA ASP A 227 23.73 2.35 14.92
C ASP A 227 23.37 2.85 13.50
N TRP A 228 23.66 2.05 12.47
CA TRP A 228 23.31 2.39 11.08
C TRP A 228 21.81 2.66 10.90
N LEU A 229 20.92 1.99 11.66
CA LEU A 229 19.48 2.18 11.53
C LEU A 229 19.05 3.53 12.13
N PHE A 230 19.74 4.01 13.15
CA PHE A 230 19.56 5.36 13.65
C PHE A 230 19.88 6.38 12.56
N ALA A 231 21.04 6.25 11.90
CA ALA A 231 21.41 7.14 10.80
C ALA A 231 20.38 7.10 9.65
N VAL A 232 19.90 5.92 9.27
CA VAL A 232 18.84 5.76 8.27
C VAL A 232 17.55 6.47 8.70
N ASN A 233 17.12 6.35 9.96
CA ASN A 233 15.93 7.05 10.44
C ASN A 233 16.10 8.59 10.40
N CYS A 234 17.28 9.11 10.76
CA CYS A 234 17.58 10.54 10.69
C CYS A 234 17.53 11.05 9.24
N LEU A 235 18.15 10.32 8.31
CA LEU A 235 18.13 10.64 6.88
C LEU A 235 16.72 10.56 6.29
N LEU A 236 15.95 9.52 6.62
CA LEU A 236 14.56 9.39 6.19
C LEU A 236 13.70 10.57 6.67
N LEU A 237 13.87 11.00 7.92
CA LEU A 237 13.16 12.16 8.45
C LEU A 237 13.56 13.45 7.72
N ALA A 238 14.86 13.66 7.49
CA ALA A 238 15.34 14.82 6.73
C ALA A 238 14.78 14.83 5.31
N CYS A 239 14.75 13.68 4.63
CA CYS A 239 14.12 13.54 3.31
C CYS A 239 12.63 13.89 3.36
N ILE A 240 11.89 13.44 4.36
CA ILE A 240 10.46 13.76 4.53
C ILE A 240 10.26 15.27 4.74
N VAL A 241 11.10 15.92 5.56
CA VAL A 241 11.04 17.38 5.78
C VAL A 241 11.29 18.13 4.47
N LEU A 242 12.33 17.75 3.73
CA LEU A 242 12.71 18.38 2.46
C LEU A 242 11.78 18.02 1.29
N THR A 243 10.83 17.10 1.50
CA THR A 243 9.84 16.68 0.49
C THR A 243 8.46 17.24 0.78
N HIS A 244 7.95 17.19 2.01
CA HIS A 244 6.66 17.79 2.32
C HIS A 244 6.39 18.01 3.82
N LEU A 245 6.09 19.25 4.21
CA LEU A 245 5.84 19.59 5.62
C LEU A 245 4.50 19.07 6.17
N ILE A 246 3.43 18.98 5.36
CA ILE A 246 2.15 18.40 5.83
C ILE A 246 2.34 16.95 6.32
N THR A 247 3.15 16.16 5.63
CA THR A 247 3.45 14.79 6.08
C THR A 247 4.32 14.76 7.34
N LEU A 248 5.17 15.76 7.57
CA LEU A 248 5.90 15.92 8.83
C LEU A 248 4.94 16.23 9.99
N ILE A 249 3.98 17.15 9.79
CA ILE A 249 2.94 17.43 10.79
C ILE A 249 2.18 16.15 11.13
N ALA A 250 1.82 15.37 10.11
CA ALA A 250 1.18 14.08 10.31
C ALA A 250 2.06 13.11 11.12
N LEU A 251 3.36 13.04 10.85
CA LEU A 251 4.28 12.22 11.62
C LEU A 251 4.37 12.64 13.10
N ILE A 252 4.41 13.95 13.39
CA ILE A 252 4.43 14.46 14.76
C ILE A 252 3.18 14.00 15.54
N ILE A 253 2.04 13.84 14.86
CA ILE A 253 0.79 13.32 15.44
C ILE A 253 0.82 11.79 15.60
N ILE A 254 1.40 11.07 14.63
CA ILE A 254 1.41 9.59 14.59
C ILE A 254 2.45 9.00 15.55
N VAL A 255 3.67 9.56 15.58
CA VAL A 255 4.82 9.01 16.33
C VAL A 255 4.56 8.84 17.84
N PRO A 256 3.86 9.76 18.53
CA PRO A 256 3.50 9.57 19.94
C PRO A 256 2.75 8.26 20.21
N SER A 257 2.03 7.73 19.23
CA SER A 257 1.33 6.45 19.38
C SER A 257 2.28 5.27 19.63
N LEU A 258 3.54 5.36 19.21
CA LEU A 258 4.54 4.31 19.40
C LEU A 258 4.90 4.11 20.89
N PHE A 259 4.69 5.13 21.73
CA PHE A 259 4.84 4.99 23.18
C PHE A 259 3.84 4.01 23.80
N PHE A 260 2.66 3.80 23.19
CA PHE A 260 1.74 2.77 23.67
C PHE A 260 2.28 1.35 23.48
N ILE A 261 3.23 1.17 22.56
CA ILE A 261 3.90 -0.11 22.33
C ILE A 261 5.09 -0.28 23.29
N ASN A 262 5.92 0.76 23.44
CA ASN A 262 7.10 0.75 24.31
C ASN A 262 7.19 2.05 25.16
N ARG A 263 6.83 1.93 26.45
CA ARG A 263 6.71 3.05 27.42
C ARG A 263 8.01 3.37 28.18
N THR A 264 9.17 3.25 27.54
CA THR A 264 10.45 3.45 28.21
C THR A 264 11.05 4.83 27.91
N TRP A 265 11.77 5.44 28.86
CA TRP A 265 12.52 6.68 28.59
C TRP A 265 13.54 6.50 27.46
N ARG A 266 14.10 5.29 27.30
CA ARG A 266 15.00 4.95 26.19
C ARG A 266 14.32 5.10 24.83
N CYS A 267 13.03 4.75 24.72
CA CYS A 267 12.22 4.99 23.53
C CYS A 267 12.12 6.50 23.24
N ALA A 268 11.78 7.30 24.26
CA ALA A 268 11.65 8.76 24.12
C ALA A 268 12.97 9.38 23.67
N ARG A 269 14.06 9.06 24.35
CA ARG A 269 15.41 9.51 24.01
C ARG A 269 15.80 9.16 22.57
N TYR A 270 15.48 7.95 22.10
CA TYR A 270 15.76 7.55 20.73
C TYR A 270 14.96 8.37 19.71
N ILE A 271 13.65 8.53 19.91
CA ILE A 271 12.80 9.33 19.03
C ILE A 271 13.27 10.79 19.01
N ILE A 272 13.51 11.39 20.18
CA ILE A 272 14.01 12.77 20.29
C ILE A 272 15.33 12.94 19.54
N ALA A 273 16.26 11.99 19.69
CA ALA A 273 17.54 12.03 18.98
C ALA A 273 17.35 11.94 17.46
N VAL A 274 16.45 11.08 16.97
CA VAL A 274 16.13 10.99 15.53
C VAL A 274 15.57 12.31 15.01
N PHE A 275 14.63 12.92 15.75
CA PHE A 275 14.03 14.18 15.37
C PHE A 275 15.01 15.35 15.42
N ALA A 276 15.87 15.40 16.44
CA ALA A 276 16.89 16.43 16.56
C ALA A 276 17.91 16.34 15.41
N VAL A 277 18.48 15.16 15.16
CA VAL A 277 19.46 14.98 14.08
C VAL A 277 18.80 15.16 12.71
N GLY A 278 17.58 14.64 12.51
CA GLY A 278 16.82 14.86 11.27
C GLY A 278 16.57 16.35 11.00
N PHE A 279 16.22 17.12 12.03
CA PHE A 279 16.09 18.58 11.93
C PHE A 279 17.41 19.25 11.52
N PHE A 280 18.53 18.91 12.18
CA PHE A 280 19.84 19.49 11.83
C PHE A 280 20.27 19.15 10.39
N LEU A 281 19.95 17.95 9.90
CA LEU A 281 20.21 17.55 8.52
C LEU A 281 19.38 18.35 7.50
N SER A 282 18.18 18.81 7.86
CA SER A 282 17.35 19.66 7.01
C SER A 282 17.45 21.16 7.31
N ALA A 283 18.22 21.55 8.33
CA ALA A 283 18.20 22.90 8.92
C ALA A 283 18.58 24.00 7.93
N PHE A 284 19.44 23.70 6.95
CA PHE A 284 19.82 24.65 5.90
C PHE A 284 18.61 25.18 5.10
N TRP A 285 17.52 24.40 5.03
CA TRP A 285 16.27 24.80 4.39
C TRP A 285 15.15 25.08 5.41
N SER A 286 15.01 24.21 6.42
CA SER A 286 13.89 24.32 7.38
C SER A 286 14.01 25.54 8.30
N LEU A 287 15.23 25.98 8.65
CA LEU A 287 15.40 27.15 9.50
C LEU A 287 15.02 28.45 8.77
N PRO A 288 15.52 28.74 7.55
CA PRO A 288 15.00 29.87 6.77
C PRO A 288 13.49 29.82 6.54
N PHE A 289 12.93 28.65 6.20
CA PHE A 289 11.49 28.49 6.02
C PHE A 289 10.70 28.95 7.25
N VAL A 290 11.08 28.49 8.45
CA VAL A 290 10.39 28.82 9.70
C VAL A 290 10.56 30.30 10.06
N LEU A 291 11.77 30.84 9.93
CA LEU A 291 12.04 32.25 10.24
C LEU A 291 11.29 33.21 9.30
N LEU A 292 11.05 32.79 8.06
CA LEU A 292 10.43 33.62 7.04
C LEU A 292 8.95 33.28 6.78
N ILE A 293 8.36 32.34 7.52
CA ILE A 293 6.99 31.86 7.24
C ILE A 293 5.94 32.98 7.30
N ASN A 294 6.18 34.03 8.07
CA ASN A 294 5.31 35.20 8.19
C ASN A 294 5.15 35.96 6.85
N TRP A 295 6.09 35.79 5.91
CA TRP A 295 6.02 36.36 4.55
C TRP A 295 5.17 35.54 3.59
N THR A 296 4.64 34.40 4.02
CA THR A 296 3.75 33.56 3.20
C THR A 296 2.29 33.82 3.55
N PRO A 297 1.40 33.86 2.55
CA PRO A 297 -0.03 34.03 2.79
C PRO A 297 -0.59 32.82 3.56
N GLU A 298 -1.64 33.06 4.33
CA GLU A 298 -2.43 31.99 4.93
C GLU A 298 -3.46 31.50 3.92
N MET A 299 -3.66 30.19 3.80
CA MET A 299 -4.64 29.64 2.85
C MET A 299 -6.04 30.14 3.18
N ASN A 300 -6.43 30.16 4.46
CA ASN A 300 -7.74 30.63 4.94
C ASN A 300 -8.93 29.98 4.21
N TRP A 301 -8.74 28.73 3.76
CA TRP A 301 -9.81 27.95 3.15
C TRP A 301 -10.89 27.59 4.17
N THR A 302 -12.12 27.55 3.71
CA THR A 302 -13.26 27.13 4.52
C THR A 302 -13.16 25.63 4.82
N ASN A 303 -12.94 25.30 6.09
CA ASN A 303 -12.78 23.92 6.54
C ASN A 303 -14.04 23.07 6.25
N LEU A 304 -13.80 21.83 5.83
CA LEU A 304 -14.87 20.87 5.58
C LEU A 304 -15.45 20.36 6.89
N LYS A 305 -16.77 20.31 7.02
CA LYS A 305 -17.45 19.75 8.20
C LYS A 305 -18.40 18.60 7.86
N ASP A 306 -18.53 18.26 6.58
CA ASP A 306 -19.45 17.23 6.12
C ASP A 306 -18.89 15.82 6.39
N ILE A 307 -19.66 15.03 7.16
CA ILE A 307 -19.34 13.63 7.49
C ILE A 307 -19.26 12.74 6.24
N LYS A 308 -19.98 13.09 5.16
CA LYS A 308 -19.90 12.35 3.89
C LYS A 308 -18.50 12.38 3.28
N LYS A 309 -17.70 13.41 3.60
CA LYS A 309 -16.31 13.50 3.16
C LYS A 309 -15.40 12.53 3.89
N LEU A 310 -15.76 12.09 5.11
CA LEU A 310 -15.02 11.06 5.85
C LEU A 310 -15.32 9.64 5.35
N PHE A 311 -16.50 9.43 4.78
CA PHE A 311 -16.97 8.11 4.36
C PHE A 311 -17.49 8.13 2.91
N PRO A 312 -16.61 8.40 1.94
CA PRO A 312 -16.99 8.31 0.54
C PRO A 312 -17.42 6.88 0.17
N LEU A 313 -18.27 6.73 -0.84
CA LEU A 313 -18.83 5.44 -1.27
C LEU A 313 -17.73 4.41 -1.59
N GLU A 314 -16.64 4.84 -2.20
CA GLU A 314 -15.46 4.02 -2.52
C GLU A 314 -14.84 3.34 -1.29
N LEU A 315 -14.98 3.96 -0.11
CA LEU A 315 -14.37 3.48 1.13
C LEU A 315 -15.26 2.49 1.89
N ILE A 316 -16.54 2.37 1.54
CA ILE A 316 -17.51 1.52 2.27
C ILE A 316 -17.05 0.05 2.38
N PRO A 317 -16.57 -0.63 1.32
CA PRO A 317 -16.08 -2.00 1.45
C PRO A 317 -14.91 -2.11 2.44
N ALA A 318 -14.00 -1.13 2.44
CA ALA A 318 -12.89 -1.08 3.38
C ALA A 318 -13.35 -0.81 4.81
N LEU A 319 -14.37 0.02 5.03
CA LEU A 319 -14.93 0.29 6.36
C LEU A 319 -15.51 -0.98 7.00
N ILE A 320 -16.25 -1.78 6.23
CA ILE A 320 -16.82 -3.06 6.72
C ILE A 320 -15.68 -3.98 7.20
N LEU A 321 -14.62 -4.11 6.40
CA LEU A 321 -13.44 -4.88 6.78
C LEU A 321 -12.67 -4.24 7.94
N ALA A 322 -12.59 -2.91 8.02
CA ALA A 322 -11.92 -2.20 9.10
C ALA A 322 -12.59 -2.43 10.46
N VAL A 323 -13.93 -2.53 10.50
CA VAL A 323 -14.67 -2.92 11.72
C VAL A 323 -14.27 -4.32 12.17
N THR A 324 -14.15 -5.29 11.24
CA THR A 324 -13.62 -6.61 11.59
C THR A 324 -12.16 -6.55 12.06
N GLY A 325 -11.36 -5.65 11.49
CA GLY A 325 -9.99 -5.38 11.92
C GLY A 325 -9.89 -4.88 13.36
N LEU A 326 -10.73 -3.91 13.73
CA LEU A 326 -10.84 -3.42 15.11
C LEU A 326 -11.27 -4.53 16.06
N PHE A 327 -12.27 -5.34 15.68
CA PHE A 327 -12.72 -6.48 16.46
C PHE A 327 -11.62 -7.51 16.71
N PHE A 328 -10.88 -7.94 15.69
CA PHE A 328 -9.76 -8.86 15.88
C PHE A 328 -8.59 -8.24 16.64
N SER A 329 -8.37 -6.93 16.49
CA SER A 329 -7.32 -6.20 17.21
C SER A 329 -7.58 -6.20 18.71
N THR A 330 -8.82 -5.93 19.13
CA THR A 330 -9.20 -5.95 20.55
C THR A 330 -9.17 -7.36 21.12
N LEU A 331 -9.65 -8.36 20.37
CA LEU A 331 -9.58 -9.77 20.77
C LEU A 331 -8.14 -10.27 21.00
N LYS A 332 -7.23 -9.96 20.07
CA LYS A 332 -5.83 -10.38 20.12
C LYS A 332 -4.96 -9.48 21.00
N LYS A 333 -5.50 -8.36 21.49
CA LYS A 333 -4.76 -7.33 22.24
C LYS A 333 -3.48 -6.90 21.51
N ASP A 334 -3.55 -6.80 20.18
CA ASP A 334 -2.39 -6.48 19.37
C ASP A 334 -2.03 -5.00 19.49
N LYS A 335 -1.02 -4.71 20.32
CA LYS A 335 -0.57 -3.34 20.59
C LYS A 335 -0.16 -2.55 19.34
N ARG A 336 0.24 -3.24 18.27
CA ARG A 336 0.66 -2.57 17.02
C ARG A 336 -0.50 -1.85 16.35
N MET A 337 -1.71 -2.38 16.48
CA MET A 337 -2.93 -1.77 15.95
C MET A 337 -3.34 -0.52 16.71
N VAL A 338 -2.80 -0.28 17.92
CA VAL A 338 -3.03 0.99 18.65
C VAL A 338 -2.53 2.17 17.83
N SER A 339 -1.35 2.08 17.20
CA SER A 339 -0.83 3.14 16.34
C SER A 339 -1.70 3.40 15.11
N VAL A 340 -2.25 2.33 14.52
CA VAL A 340 -3.15 2.46 13.36
C VAL A 340 -4.46 3.11 13.77
N THR A 341 -5.10 2.62 14.83
CA THR A 341 -6.39 3.15 15.32
C THR A 341 -6.25 4.56 15.91
N TRP A 342 -5.16 4.86 16.62
CA TRP A 342 -4.81 6.20 17.09
C TRP A 342 -4.82 7.19 15.94
N THR A 343 -4.16 6.85 14.83
CA THR A 343 -4.06 7.72 13.67
C THR A 343 -5.45 8.02 13.10
N VAL A 344 -6.31 7.00 12.93
CA VAL A 344 -7.67 7.24 12.42
C VAL A 344 -8.46 8.15 13.37
N ILE A 345 -8.45 7.88 14.67
CA ILE A 345 -9.24 8.65 15.66
C ILE A 345 -8.75 10.09 15.74
N ILE A 346 -7.44 10.31 15.88
CA ILE A 346 -6.90 11.66 16.05
C ILE A 346 -7.09 12.48 14.79
N PHE A 347 -6.83 11.94 13.60
CA PHE A 347 -7.05 12.69 12.36
C PHE A 347 -8.54 12.95 12.09
N MET A 348 -9.44 12.02 12.45
CA MET A 348 -10.89 12.29 12.41
C MET A 348 -11.29 13.40 13.38
N SER A 349 -10.72 13.42 14.59
CA SER A 349 -10.95 14.51 15.54
C SER A 349 -10.46 15.84 14.98
N LEU A 350 -9.21 15.89 14.50
CA LEU A 350 -8.62 17.10 13.91
C LEU A 350 -9.39 17.57 12.68
N PHE A 351 -9.95 16.67 11.87
CA PHE A 351 -10.81 17.06 10.76
C PHE A 351 -11.98 17.95 11.21
N PHE A 352 -12.56 17.71 12.40
CA PHE A 352 -13.66 18.53 12.92
C PHE A 352 -13.22 19.70 13.79
N THR A 353 -12.09 19.57 14.50
CA THR A 353 -11.65 20.57 15.50
C THR A 353 -10.56 21.50 15.00
N TRP A 354 -9.97 21.25 13.83
CA TRP A 354 -8.90 22.10 13.30
C TRP A 354 -9.47 23.43 12.83
N ASP A 355 -8.84 24.52 13.27
CA ASP A 355 -9.21 25.87 12.86
C ASP A 355 -8.64 26.22 11.48
N SER A 356 -9.33 27.12 10.78
CA SER A 356 -8.84 27.64 9.50
C SER A 356 -7.57 28.45 9.72
N GLY A 357 -6.65 28.39 8.76
CA GLY A 357 -5.39 29.12 8.80
C GLY A 357 -4.47 28.65 7.69
N ARG A 358 -3.22 28.33 8.02
CA ARG A 358 -2.21 27.85 7.07
C ARG A 358 -2.42 26.40 6.60
N LEU A 359 -3.10 25.57 7.38
CA LEU A 359 -3.38 24.18 7.04
C LEU A 359 -4.88 23.96 6.83
N TYR A 360 -5.25 23.48 5.65
CA TYR A 360 -6.60 23.09 5.33
C TYR A 360 -6.94 21.70 5.90
N ASN A 361 -8.05 21.57 6.63
CA ASN A 361 -8.40 20.34 7.35
C ASN A 361 -8.60 19.11 6.44
N ALA A 362 -8.96 19.29 5.17
CA ALA A 362 -9.11 18.18 4.23
C ALA A 362 -7.79 17.41 4.00
N ARG A 363 -6.64 18.02 4.33
CA ARG A 363 -5.31 17.38 4.27
C ARG A 363 -5.14 16.23 5.27
N PHE A 364 -6.06 16.08 6.22
CA PHE A 364 -6.13 14.92 7.11
C PHE A 364 -6.79 13.70 6.47
N LEU A 365 -7.65 13.89 5.46
CA LEU A 365 -8.42 12.80 4.83
C LEU A 365 -7.55 11.71 4.19
N PRO A 366 -6.46 12.01 3.47
CA PRO A 366 -5.58 10.96 2.92
C PRO A 366 -5.06 9.99 4.00
N PHE A 367 -4.67 10.50 5.17
CA PHE A 367 -4.23 9.69 6.30
C PHE A 367 -5.37 8.84 6.87
N ILE A 368 -6.56 9.42 7.04
CA ILE A 368 -7.73 8.68 7.51
C ILE A 368 -8.02 7.50 6.57
N PHE A 369 -8.06 7.74 5.26
CA PHE A 369 -8.41 6.72 4.27
C PHE A 369 -7.39 5.59 4.21
N ILE A 370 -6.09 5.91 4.10
CA ILE A 370 -5.07 4.87 4.01
C ILE A 370 -4.99 4.04 5.29
N PHE A 371 -5.16 4.65 6.47
CA PHE A 371 -5.16 3.92 7.75
C PHE A 371 -6.43 3.08 7.93
N ILE A 372 -7.57 3.49 7.36
CA ILE A 372 -8.77 2.62 7.25
C ILE A 372 -8.46 1.42 6.37
N TYR A 373 -7.75 1.58 5.25
CA TYR A 373 -7.30 0.44 4.43
C TYR A 373 -6.33 -0.47 5.20
N LEU A 374 -5.48 0.07 6.08
CA LEU A 374 -4.65 -0.76 6.97
C LEU A 374 -5.49 -1.54 7.99
N LEU A 375 -6.51 -0.93 8.59
CA LEU A 375 -7.47 -1.64 9.45
C LEU A 375 -8.21 -2.74 8.66
N ALA A 376 -8.64 -2.44 7.44
CA ALA A 376 -9.29 -3.38 6.54
C ALA A 376 -8.38 -4.56 6.20
N ALA A 377 -7.11 -4.30 5.88
CA ALA A 377 -6.10 -5.33 5.64
C ALA A 377 -5.89 -6.23 6.86
N TYR A 378 -5.91 -5.66 8.07
CA TYR A 378 -5.85 -6.45 9.31
C TYR A 378 -7.09 -7.32 9.48
N GLY A 379 -8.30 -6.78 9.26
CA GLY A 379 -9.54 -7.55 9.27
C GLY A 379 -9.52 -8.72 8.29
N LEU A 380 -9.19 -8.44 7.03
CA LEU A 380 -9.11 -9.43 5.96
C LEU A 380 -8.05 -10.50 6.23
N SER A 381 -6.90 -10.13 6.81
CA SER A 381 -5.87 -11.10 7.22
C SER A 381 -6.38 -12.10 8.25
N ASN A 382 -7.17 -11.63 9.22
CA ASN A 382 -7.72 -12.50 10.24
C ASN A 382 -8.85 -13.38 9.69
N LEU A 383 -9.72 -12.83 8.84
CA LEU A 383 -10.76 -13.59 8.14
C LEU A 383 -10.17 -14.68 7.24
N TYR A 384 -9.07 -14.38 6.56
CA TYR A 384 -8.32 -15.36 5.77
C TYR A 384 -7.88 -16.57 6.62
N TRP A 385 -7.32 -16.33 7.81
CA TRP A 385 -6.92 -17.42 8.69
C TRP A 385 -8.11 -18.21 9.22
N VAL A 386 -9.20 -17.54 9.61
CA VAL A 386 -10.45 -18.20 10.03
C VAL A 386 -11.00 -19.10 8.92
N PHE A 387 -10.99 -18.62 7.68
CA PHE A 387 -11.42 -19.40 6.52
C PHE A 387 -10.55 -20.64 6.31
N LEU A 388 -9.22 -20.49 6.35
CA LEU A 388 -8.29 -21.61 6.17
C LEU A 388 -8.40 -22.67 7.26
N THR A 389 -8.73 -22.29 8.49
CA THR A 389 -8.87 -23.25 9.59
C THR A 389 -10.18 -23.99 9.58
N THR A 390 -11.23 -23.37 9.04
CA THR A 390 -12.56 -23.97 8.89
C THR A 390 -12.56 -25.09 7.83
N TYR A 391 -11.68 -25.04 6.83
CA TYR A 391 -11.55 -26.11 5.83
C TYR A 391 -10.69 -27.28 6.35
N PRO A 392 -11.24 -28.49 6.53
CA PRO A 392 -10.50 -29.64 7.06
C PRO A 392 -9.51 -30.20 6.02
N PHE A 393 -8.21 -30.16 6.35
CA PHE A 393 -7.17 -30.91 5.65
C PHE A 393 -7.01 -32.28 6.34
N LYS A 394 -7.31 -33.37 5.63
CA LYS A 394 -7.00 -34.72 6.12
C LYS A 394 -5.53 -34.98 5.82
N LYS A 395 -4.73 -35.24 6.86
CA LYS A 395 -3.33 -35.69 6.76
C LYS A 395 -3.31 -37.12 6.20
N GLU A 396 -3.78 -37.34 4.97
CA GLU A 396 -3.52 -38.60 4.29
C GLU A 396 -2.02 -38.66 4.06
N CYS A 397 -1.43 -39.72 4.62
CA CYS A 397 0.00 -39.98 4.68
C CYS A 397 0.65 -39.57 3.36
N ILE A 398 1.45 -38.52 3.39
CA ILE A 398 2.54 -38.38 2.43
C ILE A 398 3.50 -39.51 2.81
N GLN A 399 3.18 -40.74 2.36
CA GLN A 399 4.19 -41.74 2.17
C GLN A 399 5.08 -41.17 1.09
N VAL A 400 6.13 -40.47 1.52
CA VAL A 400 7.38 -40.45 0.78
C VAL A 400 7.58 -41.92 0.38
N PRO A 401 7.81 -42.24 -0.90
CA PRO A 401 8.19 -43.59 -1.26
C PRO A 401 9.54 -43.83 -0.58
N VAL A 402 9.51 -44.37 0.63
CA VAL A 402 10.64 -45.11 1.18
C VAL A 402 10.82 -46.22 0.15
N CYS A 403 11.92 -46.16 -0.61
CA CYS A 403 12.32 -47.22 -1.51
C CYS A 403 12.17 -48.54 -0.75
N ARG A 404 11.17 -49.34 -1.12
CA ARG A 404 10.96 -50.67 -0.58
C ARG A 404 11.99 -51.58 -1.24
N ASP A 405 13.23 -51.43 -0.83
CA ASP A 405 14.34 -52.26 -1.28
C ASP A 405 14.38 -53.62 -0.54
N SER A 406 13.29 -54.00 0.12
CA SER A 406 13.15 -55.23 0.88
C SER A 406 12.12 -56.23 0.33
N ALA A 407 11.38 -55.89 -0.74
CA ALA A 407 10.44 -56.83 -1.38
C ALA A 407 11.02 -57.53 -2.63
N ALA A 408 12.06 -56.96 -3.26
CA ALA A 408 12.73 -57.58 -4.40
C ALA A 408 13.76 -58.67 -4.03
N ARG A 409 14.10 -58.82 -2.73
CA ARG A 409 15.07 -59.82 -2.25
C ARG A 409 14.46 -61.14 -1.77
N LYS A 410 13.13 -61.30 -1.83
CA LYS A 410 12.44 -62.53 -1.41
C LYS A 410 11.77 -63.31 -2.54
N ILE A 411 11.74 -62.77 -3.76
CA ILE A 411 11.12 -63.42 -4.93
C ILE A 411 12.17 -64.18 -5.78
N ILE A 412 13.47 -64.02 -5.49
CA ILE A 412 14.56 -64.72 -6.20
C ILE A 412 15.06 -65.97 -5.44
N LYS A 413 14.48 -66.32 -4.29
CA LYS A 413 14.94 -67.48 -3.48
C LYS A 413 13.99 -68.67 -3.38
N ASP A 414 12.76 -68.57 -3.90
CA ASP A 414 11.75 -69.64 -3.76
C ASP A 414 11.42 -70.33 -5.12
N SER A 415 12.20 -70.09 -6.18
CA SER A 415 12.08 -70.78 -7.47
C SER A 415 13.04 -71.96 -7.68
N GLU A 416 13.84 -72.32 -6.67
CA GLU A 416 14.67 -73.53 -6.69
C GLU A 416 14.24 -74.47 -5.56
N ASN A 417 13.12 -75.17 -5.77
CA ASN A 417 13.00 -76.56 -5.36
C ASN A 417 11.70 -77.14 -5.94
N SER A 418 11.86 -77.75 -7.10
CA SER A 418 10.97 -78.77 -7.64
C SER A 418 10.82 -79.91 -6.63
N GLY A 419 9.59 -80.39 -6.43
CA GLY A 419 9.36 -81.58 -5.62
C GLY A 419 7.91 -82.03 -5.57
N THR A 420 7.45 -82.65 -6.67
CA THR A 420 6.61 -83.86 -6.71
C THR A 420 5.26 -83.95 -5.96
N ASN A 421 4.21 -84.24 -6.77
CA ASN A 421 3.23 -85.32 -6.66
C ASN A 421 2.12 -85.31 -5.57
N ILE A 422 0.85 -85.20 -5.99
CA ILE A 422 -0.16 -86.30 -6.08
C ILE A 422 -1.59 -85.73 -6.30
N ASN A 423 -2.35 -86.45 -7.13
CA ASN A 423 -3.79 -86.38 -7.45
C ASN A 423 -4.68 -86.34 -6.18
N THR A 424 -5.94 -85.91 -6.12
CA THR A 424 -7.23 -86.24 -6.76
C THR A 424 -8.21 -85.24 -6.07
N GLU A 425 -9.32 -84.74 -6.61
CA GLU A 425 -10.58 -85.41 -6.90
C GLU A 425 -11.62 -84.32 -7.22
N ASN A 426 -12.64 -84.66 -8.01
CA ASN A 426 -13.76 -83.82 -8.40
C ASN A 426 -14.63 -83.38 -7.21
N ALA A 427 -15.27 -82.21 -7.30
CA ALA A 427 -16.74 -82.08 -7.20
C ALA A 427 -17.18 -80.62 -7.36
N ASP A 428 -18.29 -80.48 -8.08
CA ASP A 428 -19.11 -79.30 -8.33
C ASP A 428 -19.30 -78.34 -7.14
N GLU A 429 -19.19 -77.04 -7.40
CA GLU A 429 -20.14 -76.05 -6.86
C GLU A 429 -20.10 -74.78 -7.73
N SER A 430 -21.00 -74.75 -8.71
CA SER A 430 -21.49 -73.52 -9.33
C SER A 430 -22.22 -72.64 -8.31
N ASP A 431 -22.24 -71.33 -8.56
CA ASP A 431 -23.02 -70.29 -7.87
C ASP A 431 -22.47 -69.65 -6.57
N LYS A 432 -21.32 -68.97 -6.64
CA LYS A 432 -20.94 -67.92 -5.66
C LYS A 432 -20.23 -66.66 -6.22
N ASN A 433 -20.15 -66.45 -7.53
CA ASN A 433 -19.24 -65.42 -8.11
C ASN A 433 -19.87 -64.08 -8.54
N GLU A 434 -21.19 -63.91 -8.58
CA GLU A 434 -21.79 -62.63 -9.02
C GLU A 434 -21.94 -61.58 -7.89
N GLY A 435 -22.22 -62.00 -6.65
CA GLY A 435 -22.43 -61.08 -5.53
C GLY A 435 -21.16 -60.41 -4.94
N ASP A 436 -19.99 -61.03 -5.13
CA ASP A 436 -18.71 -60.48 -4.62
C ASP A 436 -18.06 -59.50 -5.62
N SER A 437 -18.26 -59.72 -6.93
CA SER A 437 -17.85 -58.82 -8.01
C SER A 437 -18.49 -57.43 -7.88
N ASP A 438 -19.81 -57.37 -7.67
CA ASP A 438 -20.55 -56.11 -7.56
C ASP A 438 -20.23 -55.36 -6.26
N LYS A 439 -20.04 -56.06 -5.14
CA LYS A 439 -19.57 -55.46 -3.88
C LYS A 439 -18.16 -54.88 -4.03
N LYS A 440 -17.25 -55.58 -4.72
CA LYS A 440 -15.87 -55.12 -4.98
C LYS A 440 -15.86 -53.92 -5.93
N MET A 441 -16.73 -53.90 -6.95
CA MET A 441 -16.89 -52.78 -7.89
C MET A 441 -17.49 -51.55 -7.20
N LEU A 442 -18.50 -51.71 -6.34
CA LEU A 442 -19.10 -50.63 -5.56
C LEU A 442 -18.10 -50.06 -4.55
N LYS A 443 -17.33 -50.91 -3.87
CA LYS A 443 -16.27 -50.51 -2.94
C LYS A 443 -15.13 -49.78 -3.65
N ASN A 444 -14.76 -50.19 -4.86
CA ASN A 444 -13.79 -49.48 -5.69
C ASN A 444 -14.33 -48.12 -6.18
N ARG A 445 -15.59 -48.03 -6.60
CA ARG A 445 -16.23 -46.75 -6.97
C ARG A 445 -16.32 -45.78 -5.79
N LEU A 446 -16.69 -46.27 -4.60
CA LEU A 446 -16.70 -45.50 -3.35
C LEU A 446 -15.29 -45.05 -2.96
N LYS A 447 -14.31 -45.94 -3.01
CA LYS A 447 -12.89 -45.62 -2.73
C LYS A 447 -12.36 -44.58 -3.71
N HIS A 448 -12.69 -44.70 -5.01
CA HIS A 448 -12.28 -43.75 -6.03
C HIS A 448 -12.96 -42.38 -5.87
N ARG A 449 -14.26 -42.35 -5.50
CA ARG A 449 -14.98 -41.11 -5.13
C ARG A 449 -14.37 -40.43 -3.91
N ILE A 450 -14.03 -41.20 -2.88
CA ILE A 450 -13.40 -40.67 -1.65
C ILE A 450 -12.00 -40.11 -1.95
N ILE A 451 -11.18 -40.82 -2.74
CA ILE A 451 -9.85 -40.36 -3.16
C ILE A 451 -9.94 -39.10 -4.02
N ASN A 452 -10.88 -39.04 -4.97
CA ASN A 452 -11.09 -37.85 -5.80
C ASN A 452 -11.55 -36.65 -4.96
N PHE A 453 -12.40 -36.88 -3.95
CA PHE A 453 -12.86 -35.83 -3.05
C PHE A 453 -11.76 -35.33 -2.10
N ALA A 454 -10.90 -36.21 -1.58
CA ALA A 454 -9.73 -35.84 -0.78
C ALA A 454 -8.68 -35.09 -1.61
N SER A 455 -8.40 -35.56 -2.82
CA SER A 455 -7.51 -34.90 -3.80
C SER A 455 -8.02 -33.49 -4.16
N PHE A 456 -9.33 -33.36 -4.38
CA PHE A 456 -9.96 -32.06 -4.63
C PHE A 456 -9.82 -31.11 -3.43
N LYS A 457 -10.10 -31.56 -2.20
CA LYS A 457 -9.90 -30.74 -0.99
C LYS A 457 -8.47 -30.25 -0.82
N ASN A 458 -7.48 -31.10 -1.14
CA ASN A 458 -6.06 -30.72 -1.07
C ASN A 458 -5.67 -29.71 -2.15
N LYS A 459 -6.17 -29.86 -3.38
CA LYS A 459 -5.97 -28.88 -4.46
C LYS A 459 -6.64 -27.55 -4.13
N PHE A 460 -7.87 -27.58 -3.61
CA PHE A 460 -8.61 -26.39 -3.19
C PHE A 460 -7.91 -25.67 -2.04
N TYR A 461 -7.42 -26.39 -1.01
CA TYR A 461 -6.66 -25.78 0.08
C TYR A 461 -5.37 -25.12 -0.42
N ARG A 462 -4.63 -25.77 -1.32
CA ARG A 462 -3.44 -25.17 -1.96
C ARG A 462 -3.80 -23.89 -2.74
N PHE A 463 -4.90 -23.91 -3.48
CA PHE A 463 -5.41 -22.73 -4.18
C PHE A 463 -5.79 -21.61 -3.18
N ALA A 464 -6.53 -21.94 -2.12
CA ALA A 464 -6.94 -21.00 -1.09
C ALA A 464 -5.75 -20.37 -0.33
N VAL A 465 -4.65 -21.10 -0.15
CA VAL A 465 -3.46 -20.55 0.54
C VAL A 465 -2.63 -19.63 -0.37
N PHE A 466 -2.45 -20.00 -1.65
CA PHE A 466 -1.47 -19.33 -2.52
C PHE A 466 -2.09 -18.41 -3.58
N ALA A 467 -3.28 -18.73 -4.08
CA ALA A 467 -3.94 -17.94 -5.12
C ALA A 467 -4.94 -16.92 -4.55
N PHE A 468 -5.33 -17.04 -3.27
CA PHE A 468 -6.32 -16.14 -2.67
C PHE A 468 -5.89 -14.67 -2.67
N ILE A 469 -4.64 -14.37 -2.30
CA ILE A 469 -4.16 -12.98 -2.27
C ILE A 469 -4.08 -12.38 -3.68
N PRO A 470 -3.47 -13.05 -4.68
CA PRO A 470 -3.54 -12.59 -6.07
C PRO A 470 -4.98 -12.44 -6.59
N LEU A 471 -5.89 -13.35 -6.20
CA LEU A 471 -7.30 -13.26 -6.57
C LEU A 471 -7.97 -12.01 -5.97
N VAL A 472 -7.71 -11.69 -4.70
CA VAL A 472 -8.20 -10.45 -4.08
C VAL A 472 -7.64 -9.23 -4.79
N ALA A 473 -6.34 -9.23 -5.15
CA ALA A 473 -5.74 -8.14 -5.92
C ALA A 473 -6.41 -7.99 -7.30
N PHE A 474 -6.65 -9.11 -8.00
CA PHE A 474 -7.29 -9.14 -9.32
C PHE A 474 -8.74 -8.65 -9.26
N LEU A 475 -9.53 -9.13 -8.30
CA LEU A 475 -10.92 -8.69 -8.10
C LEU A 475 -10.98 -7.21 -7.71
N GLY A 476 -10.06 -6.75 -6.85
CA GLY A 476 -9.94 -5.33 -6.50
C GLY A 476 -9.61 -4.46 -7.70
N ALA A 477 -8.66 -4.89 -8.54
CA ALA A 477 -8.34 -4.23 -9.81
C ALA A 477 -9.56 -4.15 -10.74
N GLY A 478 -10.28 -5.27 -10.91
CA GLY A 478 -11.52 -5.30 -11.71
C GLY A 478 -12.59 -4.36 -11.19
N ALA A 479 -12.81 -4.30 -9.87
CA ALA A 479 -13.76 -3.39 -9.25
C ALA A 479 -13.38 -1.91 -9.44
N ILE A 480 -12.08 -1.58 -9.35
CA ILE A 480 -11.56 -0.24 -9.62
C ILE A 480 -11.85 0.16 -11.07
N LEU A 481 -11.53 -0.71 -12.04
CA LEU A 481 -11.76 -0.43 -13.45
C LEU A 481 -13.24 -0.28 -13.78
N ALA A 482 -14.11 -1.12 -13.21
CA ALA A 482 -15.56 -0.99 -13.34
C ALA A 482 -16.09 0.33 -12.78
N GLY A 483 -15.38 0.94 -11.82
CA GLY A 483 -15.69 2.26 -11.26
C GLY A 483 -15.34 3.47 -12.14
N ASN A 484 -14.79 3.24 -13.34
CA ASN A 484 -14.33 4.25 -14.31
C ASN A 484 -13.45 5.32 -13.64
N PRO A 485 -12.22 4.96 -13.23
CA PRO A 485 -11.37 5.87 -12.49
C PRO A 485 -10.93 7.05 -13.37
N LEU A 486 -10.89 8.24 -12.78
CA LEU A 486 -10.48 9.47 -13.48
C LEU A 486 -8.96 9.57 -13.69
N GLY A 487 -8.17 8.87 -12.88
CA GLY A 487 -6.70 8.92 -12.92
C GLY A 487 -6.10 8.73 -14.32
N PRO A 488 -6.43 7.65 -15.06
CA PRO A 488 -5.92 7.44 -16.42
C PRO A 488 -6.27 8.56 -17.40
N ALA A 489 -7.43 9.21 -17.26
CA ALA A 489 -7.81 10.33 -18.11
C ALA A 489 -6.98 11.58 -17.81
N TRP A 490 -6.77 11.88 -16.52
CA TRP A 490 -5.91 12.99 -16.09
C TRP A 490 -4.45 12.76 -16.45
N ALA A 491 -3.94 11.53 -16.29
CA ALA A 491 -2.60 11.17 -16.73
C ALA A 491 -2.40 11.42 -18.23
N ARG A 492 -3.35 10.98 -19.06
CA ARG A 492 -3.32 11.26 -20.50
C ARG A 492 -3.34 12.76 -20.77
N HIS A 493 -4.24 13.51 -20.14
CA HIS A 493 -4.30 14.96 -20.30
C HIS A 493 -2.98 15.64 -19.96
N ASN A 494 -2.38 15.30 -18.81
CA ASN A 494 -1.17 15.93 -18.31
C ASN A 494 0.08 15.56 -19.12
N TYR A 495 0.24 14.27 -19.49
CA TYR A 495 1.50 13.77 -20.06
C TYR A 495 1.54 13.76 -21.59
N THR A 496 0.41 13.87 -22.29
CA THR A 496 0.47 14.22 -23.72
C THR A 496 1.03 15.63 -23.93
N GLY A 497 1.01 16.45 -22.87
CA GLY A 497 1.69 17.73 -22.79
C GLY A 497 0.97 18.85 -23.52
N PHE A 498 1.62 20.02 -23.56
CA PHE A 498 1.11 21.19 -24.29
C PHE A 498 1.06 20.92 -25.80
N GLU A 499 2.00 20.12 -26.30
CA GLU A 499 2.25 19.86 -27.71
C GLU A 499 1.11 19.12 -28.43
N ASN A 500 0.24 18.46 -27.66
CA ASN A 500 -0.91 17.72 -28.17
C ASN A 500 -2.26 18.40 -27.84
N LYS A 501 -2.24 19.67 -27.40
CA LYS A 501 -3.47 20.45 -27.23
C LYS A 501 -3.89 21.08 -28.55
N ASP A 502 -5.19 21.20 -28.77
CA ASP A 502 -5.75 21.72 -30.03
C ASP A 502 -5.19 23.11 -30.36
N ASP A 503 -5.05 23.97 -29.35
CA ASP A 503 -4.52 25.32 -29.48
C ASP A 503 -2.98 25.44 -29.32
N TRP A 504 -2.25 24.31 -29.39
CA TRP A 504 -0.78 24.31 -29.25
C TRP A 504 -0.10 25.23 -30.25
N LYS A 505 -0.51 25.21 -31.53
CA LYS A 505 0.13 26.03 -32.57
C LYS A 505 0.01 27.53 -32.26
N LEU A 506 -1.14 27.95 -31.72
CA LEU A 506 -1.36 29.33 -31.30
C LEU A 506 -0.47 29.66 -30.10
N TYR A 507 -0.44 28.78 -29.10
CA TYR A 507 0.37 28.96 -27.90
C TYR A 507 1.87 29.03 -28.21
N ASP A 508 2.41 28.09 -28.99
CA ASP A 508 3.81 28.05 -29.43
C ASP A 508 4.19 29.29 -30.25
N SER A 509 3.30 29.74 -31.14
CA SER A 509 3.51 30.98 -31.91
C SER A 509 3.53 32.21 -31.00
N LEU A 510 2.65 32.27 -30.00
CA LEU A 510 2.62 33.33 -29.02
C LEU A 510 3.90 33.34 -28.16
N MET A 511 4.33 32.19 -27.64
CA MET A 511 5.58 32.08 -26.87
C MET A 511 6.79 32.51 -27.70
N LYS A 512 6.90 32.08 -28.95
CA LYS A 512 7.97 32.50 -29.87
C LYS A 512 7.93 33.99 -30.18
N TYR A 513 6.73 34.56 -30.35
CA TYR A 513 6.58 35.99 -30.53
C TYR A 513 7.06 36.75 -29.29
N LEU A 514 6.63 36.33 -28.09
CA LEU A 514 7.07 36.96 -26.83
C LEU A 514 8.59 36.87 -26.64
N ASP A 515 9.20 35.73 -26.97
CA ASP A 515 10.65 35.53 -26.90
C ASP A 515 11.43 36.40 -27.90
N SER A 516 10.80 36.81 -29.01
CA SER A 516 11.40 37.70 -30.01
C SER A 516 11.40 39.18 -29.63
N LEU A 517 10.62 39.58 -28.61
CA LEU A 517 10.54 40.97 -28.16
C LEU A 517 11.77 41.34 -27.31
N PRO A 518 12.13 42.64 -27.24
CA PRO A 518 13.13 43.10 -26.27
C PRO A 518 12.74 42.68 -24.84
N TYR A 519 13.75 42.47 -23.99
CA TYR A 519 13.53 42.08 -22.60
C TYR A 519 12.49 42.98 -21.92
N GLY A 520 11.43 42.36 -21.41
CA GLY A 520 10.27 43.03 -20.85
C GLY A 520 9.39 42.08 -20.06
N ARG A 521 8.30 42.61 -19.49
CA ARG A 521 7.32 41.82 -18.74
C ARG A 521 6.01 41.75 -19.49
N VAL A 522 5.39 40.57 -19.49
CA VAL A 522 4.07 40.35 -20.07
C VAL A 522 3.05 40.43 -18.94
N MET A 523 2.06 41.30 -19.10
CA MET A 523 0.87 41.31 -18.26
C MET A 523 -0.28 40.74 -19.08
N PHE A 524 -1.00 39.78 -18.51
CA PHE A 524 -2.20 39.22 -19.11
C PHE A 524 -3.31 39.19 -18.06
N GLU A 525 -4.56 39.34 -18.50
CA GLU A 525 -5.72 39.18 -17.64
C GLU A 525 -6.10 37.71 -17.57
N PHE A 526 -6.26 37.20 -16.35
CA PHE A 526 -6.59 35.79 -16.14
C PHE A 526 -8.04 35.51 -16.52
N ASP A 527 -8.23 34.71 -17.57
CA ASP A 527 -9.51 34.07 -17.88
C ASP A 527 -9.31 32.56 -18.05
N LYS A 528 -9.83 31.81 -17.07
CA LYS A 528 -9.75 30.35 -17.05
C LYS A 528 -10.31 29.71 -18.33
N SER A 529 -11.40 30.24 -18.89
CA SER A 529 -12.08 29.68 -20.07
C SER A 529 -11.23 29.80 -21.34
N ILE A 530 -10.35 30.79 -21.39
CA ILE A 530 -9.45 31.05 -22.51
C ILE A 530 -8.18 30.21 -22.33
N ILE A 531 -7.51 30.36 -21.19
CA ILE A 531 -6.16 29.80 -20.97
C ILE A 531 -6.17 28.28 -20.76
N GLN A 532 -7.26 27.70 -20.23
CA GLN A 532 -7.33 26.26 -19.99
C GLN A 532 -7.30 25.44 -21.28
N LYS A 533 -7.63 26.05 -22.43
CA LYS A 533 -7.55 25.42 -23.75
C LYS A 533 -6.11 25.04 -24.13
N PHE A 534 -5.12 25.79 -23.62
CA PHE A 534 -3.70 25.46 -23.76
C PHE A 534 -3.26 24.28 -22.87
N GLY A 535 -4.16 23.74 -22.03
CA GLY A 535 -3.95 22.52 -21.26
C GLY A 535 -3.98 22.72 -19.75
N THR A 536 -3.70 23.94 -19.25
CA THR A 536 -3.80 24.26 -17.82
C THR A 536 -4.26 25.71 -17.58
N PRO A 537 -4.97 25.99 -16.46
CA PRO A 537 -5.18 27.37 -16.01
C PRO A 537 -3.88 28.14 -15.73
N ARG A 538 -2.72 27.48 -15.68
CA ARG A 538 -1.41 28.07 -15.37
C ARG A 538 -0.51 28.15 -16.62
N SER A 539 -1.08 28.25 -17.82
CA SER A 539 -0.31 28.09 -19.07
C SER A 539 0.62 29.27 -19.38
N PHE A 540 0.36 30.45 -18.84
CA PHE A 540 1.21 31.65 -19.00
C PHE A 540 2.07 31.95 -17.78
N GLU A 541 2.21 30.94 -16.93
CA GLU A 541 3.15 30.91 -15.84
C GLU A 541 4.33 30.04 -16.30
#